data_AF-A0A4P7CMU1-F1
#
_entry.id   AF-A0A4P7CMU1-F1
#
_cell.length_a   1.000
_cell.length_b   1.000
_cell.length_c   1.000
_cell.angle_alpha   90.00
_cell.angle_beta   90.00
_cell.angle_gamma   90.00
#
_symmetry.space_group_name_H-M   'P 1'
#
loop_
_entity.id
_entity.type
_entity.pdbx_description
1 polymer ?
#
loop_
_entity_poly.entity_id
_entity_poly.type
_entity_poly.pdbx_seq_one_letter_code
_entity_poly.pdbx_strand_id
1 'polypeptide(L)'
;MSRAHVTRVLAALALAASWAALSTPAHAQVTVGATAVIAPNAATLTTGALAVNEAAGLDNAQGNQLTITNGGSVGNVNLDEQGALVRARLGNASALIGSGAFANTSGAMMVNQAAGVGNIQRNSAQIGTGVLGVALLSDGEMSAVTAANGGMGNQAGQAGGIREVRIDGVAFRNATGLMQVNQTAGAGNATANSFVLRPPAGTLF
;
A
#
# COMPACT_ATOMS: atom_id res chain seq x y z
N MET A 1 -39.60 -20.65 -56.66
CA MET A 1 -38.19 -20.69 -56.20
C MET A 1 -38.06 -21.87 -55.24
N SER A 2 -37.11 -22.77 -55.51
CA SER A 2 -37.04 -24.14 -54.96
C SER A 2 -36.72 -24.17 -53.47
N ARG A 3 -37.37 -25.07 -52.71
CA ARG A 3 -37.15 -25.32 -51.27
C ARG A 3 -35.68 -25.45 -50.88
N ALA A 4 -34.81 -25.92 -51.79
CA ALA A 4 -33.37 -26.04 -51.56
C ALA A 4 -32.64 -24.68 -51.37
N HIS A 5 -33.18 -23.58 -51.92
CA HIS A 5 -32.60 -22.25 -51.74
C HIS A 5 -32.91 -21.69 -50.35
N VAL A 6 -34.11 -21.97 -49.82
CA VAL A 6 -34.53 -21.53 -48.48
C VAL A 6 -33.70 -22.23 -47.39
N THR A 7 -33.43 -23.53 -47.55
CA THR A 7 -32.60 -24.29 -46.58
C THR A 7 -31.14 -23.82 -46.57
N ARG A 8 -30.58 -23.44 -47.74
CA ARG A 8 -29.21 -22.92 -47.85
C ARG A 8 -29.06 -21.52 -47.24
N VAL A 9 -30.06 -20.66 -47.41
CA VAL A 9 -30.08 -19.32 -46.80
C VAL A 9 -30.20 -19.41 -45.27
N LEU A 10 -31.05 -20.30 -44.75
CA LEU A 10 -31.20 -20.54 -43.31
C LEU A 10 -29.93 -21.12 -42.67
N ALA A 11 -29.22 -22.03 -43.36
CA ALA A 11 -27.95 -22.57 -42.87
C ALA A 11 -26.83 -21.52 -42.83
N ALA A 12 -26.75 -20.62 -43.83
CA ALA A 12 -25.77 -19.54 -43.86
C ALA A 12 -26.01 -18.48 -42.76
N LEU A 13 -27.29 -18.17 -42.46
CA LEU A 13 -27.67 -17.28 -41.35
C LEU A 13 -27.35 -17.89 -39.98
N ALA A 14 -27.50 -19.21 -39.81
CA ALA A 14 -27.17 -19.90 -38.57
C ALA A 14 -25.65 -19.95 -38.28
N LEU A 15 -24.81 -20.08 -39.32
CA LEU A 15 -23.35 -20.00 -39.19
C LEU A 15 -22.84 -18.57 -38.96
N ALA A 16 -23.49 -17.54 -39.55
CA ALA A 16 -23.13 -16.15 -39.29
C ALA A 16 -23.53 -15.70 -37.86
N ALA A 17 -24.66 -16.17 -37.34
CA ALA A 17 -25.12 -15.87 -35.99
C ALA A 17 -24.26 -16.54 -34.90
N SER A 18 -23.63 -17.68 -35.19
CA SER A 18 -22.72 -18.36 -34.25
C SER A 18 -21.33 -17.72 -34.21
N TRP A 19 -20.90 -16.99 -35.24
CA TRP A 19 -19.64 -16.24 -35.20
C TRP A 19 -19.75 -14.92 -34.41
N ALA A 20 -20.95 -14.30 -34.38
CA ALA A 20 -21.18 -13.08 -33.62
C ALA A 20 -21.30 -13.29 -32.09
N ALA A 21 -21.43 -14.54 -31.63
CA ALA A 21 -21.64 -14.87 -30.21
C ALA A 21 -20.35 -15.15 -29.41
N LEU A 22 -19.17 -15.10 -30.04
CA LEU A 22 -17.87 -15.33 -29.36
C LEU A 22 -17.02 -14.05 -29.19
N SER A 23 -17.53 -12.89 -29.56
CA SER A 23 -16.86 -11.63 -29.24
C SER A 23 -17.11 -11.26 -27.78
N THR A 24 -16.42 -11.94 -26.85
CA THR A 24 -16.23 -11.41 -25.50
C THR A 24 -15.57 -10.04 -25.63
N PRO A 25 -16.12 -8.95 -25.06
CA PRO A 25 -15.39 -7.70 -25.03
C PRO A 25 -14.08 -7.96 -24.29
N ALA A 26 -12.96 -7.77 -24.98
CA ALA A 26 -11.66 -7.72 -24.32
C ALA A 26 -11.68 -6.48 -23.42
N HIS A 27 -11.92 -6.67 -22.12
CA HIS A 27 -11.81 -5.59 -21.16
C HIS A 27 -10.38 -5.05 -21.22
N ALA A 28 -10.21 -3.85 -21.76
CA ALA A 28 -8.92 -3.18 -21.77
C ALA A 28 -8.49 -2.94 -20.32
N GLN A 29 -7.48 -3.66 -19.85
CA GLN A 29 -6.92 -3.46 -18.51
C GLN A 29 -6.25 -2.07 -18.48
N VAL A 30 -6.64 -1.22 -17.53
CA VAL A 30 -6.03 0.09 -17.34
C VAL A 30 -4.53 -0.10 -17.11
N THR A 31 -3.71 0.61 -17.88
CA THR A 31 -2.26 0.68 -17.65
C THR A 31 -1.96 1.87 -16.76
N VAL A 32 -1.29 1.63 -15.64
CA VAL A 32 -0.99 2.64 -14.61
C VAL A 32 0.52 2.88 -14.58
N GLY A 33 0.95 4.13 -14.70
CA GLY A 33 2.28 4.57 -14.26
C GLY A 33 2.15 5.26 -12.91
N ALA A 34 3.13 5.11 -12.03
CA ALA A 34 3.08 5.70 -10.70
C ALA A 34 4.41 6.35 -10.33
N THR A 35 4.35 7.56 -9.77
CA THR A 35 5.52 8.26 -9.25
C THR A 35 5.11 9.00 -8.00
N ALA A 36 5.67 8.59 -6.86
CA ALA A 36 5.51 9.23 -5.55
C ALA A 36 6.85 9.90 -5.19
N VAL A 37 6.80 11.18 -4.79
CA VAL A 37 7.99 11.98 -4.47
C VAL A 37 7.73 12.82 -3.23
N ILE A 38 8.35 12.42 -2.13
CA ILE A 38 8.55 13.32 -0.99
C ILE A 38 9.65 14.28 -1.41
N ALA A 39 9.26 15.53 -1.64
CA ALA A 39 10.13 16.56 -2.19
C ALA A 39 11.40 16.79 -1.33
N PRO A 40 12.50 17.26 -1.93
CA PRO A 40 13.66 17.72 -1.17
C PRO A 40 13.27 18.71 -0.07
N ASN A 41 13.88 18.57 1.11
CA ASN A 41 13.61 19.39 2.29
C ASN A 41 12.14 19.41 2.78
N ALA A 42 11.30 18.45 2.37
CA ALA A 42 9.98 18.30 2.95
C ALA A 42 10.08 17.97 4.45
N ALA A 43 9.20 18.56 5.27
CA ALA A 43 9.08 18.28 6.70
C ALA A 43 10.38 18.35 7.52
N THR A 44 11.32 19.22 7.14
CA THR A 44 12.53 19.50 7.93
C THR A 44 12.19 20.18 9.25
N LEU A 45 13.05 20.03 10.27
CA LEU A 45 12.92 20.72 11.57
C LEU A 45 11.59 20.45 12.29
N THR A 46 11.00 19.27 12.06
CA THR A 46 9.74 18.88 12.71
C THR A 46 10.04 18.33 14.11
N THR A 47 9.24 18.70 15.11
CA THR A 47 9.36 18.14 16.47
C THR A 47 8.01 17.60 16.92
N GLY A 48 7.98 16.39 17.46
CA GLY A 48 6.77 15.72 17.94
C GLY A 48 6.41 14.51 17.10
N ALA A 49 5.12 14.33 16.78
CA ALA A 49 4.66 13.21 15.97
C ALA A 49 4.43 13.64 14.51
N LEU A 50 5.04 12.92 13.57
CA LEU A 50 4.87 13.10 12.13
C LEU A 50 4.41 11.80 11.48
N ALA A 51 3.28 11.83 10.80
CA ALA A 51 2.77 10.71 10.01
C ALA A 51 2.59 11.15 8.55
N VAL A 52 3.15 10.38 7.62
CA VAL A 52 3.05 10.64 6.17
C VAL A 52 2.53 9.39 5.47
N ASN A 53 1.46 9.56 4.69
CA ASN A 53 0.96 8.57 3.74
C ASN A 53 0.97 9.23 2.35
N GLU A 54 1.86 8.80 1.48
CA GLU A 54 1.92 9.25 0.09
C GLU A 54 1.74 8.04 -0.83
N ALA A 55 0.77 8.11 -1.74
CA ALA A 55 0.53 7.07 -2.71
C ALA A 55 0.31 7.65 -4.12
N ALA A 56 0.93 7.02 -5.11
CA ALA A 56 0.64 7.23 -6.53
C ALA A 56 0.22 5.91 -7.18
N GLY A 57 -0.74 5.95 -8.09
CA GLY A 57 -1.28 4.78 -8.76
C GLY A 57 -2.70 4.44 -8.28
N LEU A 58 -3.03 3.15 -8.13
CA LEU A 58 -4.41 2.69 -7.98
C LEU A 58 -4.57 1.79 -6.75
N ASP A 59 -5.58 2.06 -5.93
CA ASP A 59 -6.00 1.26 -4.78
C ASP A 59 -4.90 0.87 -3.79
N ASN A 60 -3.91 1.75 -3.59
CA ASN A 60 -2.99 1.60 -2.46
C ASN A 60 -3.71 1.95 -1.14
N ALA A 61 -3.46 1.19 -0.08
CA ALA A 61 -4.02 1.42 1.24
C ALA A 61 -2.89 1.62 2.27
N GLN A 62 -2.98 2.69 3.07
CA GLN A 62 -1.89 3.08 3.98
C GLN A 62 -2.44 3.49 5.35
N GLY A 63 -1.75 3.10 6.42
CA GLY A 63 -2.11 3.42 7.81
C GLY A 63 -0.89 3.70 8.68
N ASN A 64 -0.92 4.79 9.44
CA ASN A 64 0.10 5.13 10.44
C ASN A 64 -0.60 5.32 11.78
N GLN A 65 -0.16 4.65 12.82
CA GLN A 65 -0.79 4.69 14.13
C GLN A 65 0.23 4.86 15.25
N LEU A 66 0.13 5.95 16.01
CA LEU A 66 0.94 6.20 17.19
C LEU A 66 0.03 6.33 18.41
N THR A 67 0.29 5.51 19.42
CA THR A 67 -0.40 5.54 20.71
C THR A 67 0.62 5.84 21.80
N ILE A 68 0.46 6.94 22.52
CA ILE A 68 1.30 7.30 23.66
C ILE A 68 0.41 7.36 24.91
N THR A 69 0.73 6.58 25.93
CA THR A 69 -0.03 6.56 27.19
C THR A 69 0.86 6.83 28.40
N ASN A 70 0.35 7.65 29.30
CA ASN A 70 0.93 7.89 30.62
C ASN A 70 -0.06 7.41 31.68
N GLY A 71 0.01 6.12 32.03
CA GLY A 71 -0.96 5.44 32.88
C GLY A 71 -2.20 4.92 32.13
N GLY A 72 -2.81 3.85 32.65
CA GLY A 72 -3.95 3.16 32.04
C GLY A 72 -3.58 2.23 30.88
N SER A 73 -4.48 1.29 30.58
CA SER A 73 -4.37 0.40 29.41
C SER A 73 -5.21 0.98 28.27
N VAL A 74 -4.57 1.45 27.19
CA VAL A 74 -5.27 1.89 25.97
C VAL A 74 -4.99 0.87 24.90
N GLY A 75 -5.99 0.06 24.56
CA GLY A 75 -5.94 -0.85 23.43
C GLY A 75 -5.62 -0.08 22.15
N ASN A 76 -4.53 -0.45 21.47
CA ASN A 76 -4.38 -0.09 20.08
C ASN A 76 -5.37 -0.97 19.28
N VAL A 77 -6.52 -0.42 18.92
CA VAL A 77 -7.50 -1.12 18.10
C VAL A 77 -7.14 -0.88 16.63
N ASN A 78 -6.39 -1.82 16.06
CA ASN A 78 -6.13 -1.87 14.63
C ASN A 78 -7.43 -2.30 13.91
N LEU A 79 -8.38 -1.38 13.69
CA LEU A 79 -9.70 -1.67 13.11
C LEU A 79 -9.75 -1.64 11.58
N ASP A 80 -8.61 -1.49 10.91
CA ASP A 80 -8.63 -1.27 9.47
C ASP A 80 -8.41 -2.58 8.71
N GLU A 81 -9.45 -3.09 8.07
CA GLU A 81 -9.31 -4.03 6.95
C GLU A 81 -8.84 -3.23 5.72
N GLN A 82 -7.53 -3.00 5.59
CA GLN A 82 -6.97 -2.46 4.35
C GLN A 82 -6.93 -3.55 3.27
N GLY A 83 -7.82 -3.45 2.28
CA GLY A 83 -7.86 -4.34 1.11
C GLY A 83 -7.78 -3.59 -0.21
N ALA A 84 -7.03 -4.12 -1.18
CA ALA A 84 -6.83 -3.50 -2.50
C ALA A 84 -7.41 -4.36 -3.65
N LEU A 85 -8.63 -4.08 -4.13
CA LEU A 85 -9.38 -5.06 -4.94
C LEU A 85 -9.14 -5.02 -6.46
N VAL A 86 -8.05 -4.41 -6.95
CA VAL A 86 -7.98 -3.98 -8.36
C VAL A 86 -6.99 -4.75 -9.23
N ARG A 87 -7.37 -4.95 -10.50
CA ARG A 87 -6.53 -5.54 -11.55
C ARG A 87 -6.18 -4.47 -12.58
N ALA A 88 -4.96 -3.95 -12.52
CA ALA A 88 -4.40 -3.00 -13.48
C ALA A 88 -3.02 -3.45 -13.97
N ARG A 89 -2.65 -3.08 -15.20
CA ARG A 89 -1.31 -3.36 -15.73
C ARG A 89 -0.39 -2.26 -15.22
N LEU A 90 0.58 -2.60 -14.39
CA LEU A 90 1.54 -1.62 -13.90
C LEU A 90 2.66 -1.41 -14.92
N GLY A 91 2.80 -0.17 -15.38
CA GLY A 91 3.95 0.33 -16.12
C GLY A 91 5.12 0.68 -15.19
N ASN A 92 5.78 1.82 -15.40
CA ASN A 92 6.84 2.28 -14.50
C ASN A 92 6.26 2.72 -13.15
N ALA A 93 6.97 2.37 -12.07
CA ALA A 93 6.66 2.77 -10.71
C ALA A 93 7.92 3.30 -10.02
N SER A 94 7.85 4.49 -9.43
CA SER A 94 8.97 5.10 -8.70
C SER A 94 8.50 5.72 -7.39
N ALA A 95 9.17 5.39 -6.29
CA ALA A 95 9.00 6.06 -5.00
C ALA A 95 10.32 6.71 -4.58
N LEU A 96 10.29 8.00 -4.29
CA LEU A 96 11.48 8.79 -3.95
C LEU A 96 11.27 9.60 -2.68
N ILE A 97 12.19 9.50 -1.74
CA ILE A 97 12.39 10.47 -0.66
C ILE A 97 13.58 11.35 -1.02
N GLY A 98 13.31 12.62 -1.27
CA GLY A 98 14.28 13.60 -1.76
C GLY A 98 15.33 14.01 -0.74
N SER A 99 16.40 14.66 -1.23
CA SER A 99 17.51 15.14 -0.39
C SER A 99 17.04 16.07 0.72
N GLY A 100 17.48 15.80 1.95
CA GLY A 100 17.14 16.61 3.11
C GLY A 100 15.68 16.50 3.57
N ALA A 101 14.84 15.70 2.92
CA ALA A 101 13.49 15.44 3.39
C ALA A 101 13.54 14.78 4.78
N PHE A 102 12.87 15.37 5.76
CA PHE A 102 12.88 14.97 7.17
C PHE A 102 14.17 15.28 7.95
N ALA A 103 15.08 16.09 7.39
CA ALA A 103 16.29 16.46 8.11
C ALA A 103 15.97 17.27 9.38
N ASN A 104 16.70 16.99 10.45
CA ASN A 104 16.57 17.60 11.77
C ASN A 104 15.18 17.39 12.42
N THR A 105 14.49 16.32 12.07
CA THR A 105 13.21 15.97 12.71
C THR A 105 13.42 15.18 13.99
N SER A 106 12.69 15.49 15.06
CA SER A 106 12.79 14.81 16.35
C SER A 106 11.43 14.33 16.86
N GLY A 107 11.39 13.16 17.50
CA GLY A 107 10.16 12.58 18.07
C GLY A 107 9.77 11.26 17.41
N ALA A 108 8.51 11.11 16.99
CA ALA A 108 8.02 9.89 16.36
C ALA A 108 7.61 10.15 14.92
N MET A 109 8.28 9.50 13.97
CA MET A 109 8.02 9.62 12.54
C MET A 109 7.57 8.28 11.94
N MET A 110 6.48 8.32 11.18
CA MET A 110 5.99 7.18 10.43
C MET A 110 5.72 7.61 8.98
N VAL A 111 6.28 6.89 8.01
CA VAL A 111 6.14 7.18 6.58
C VAL A 111 5.69 5.92 5.86
N ASN A 112 4.60 6.02 5.11
CA ASN A 112 4.20 5.06 4.09
C ASN A 112 4.25 5.79 2.75
N GLN A 113 5.13 5.34 1.84
CA GLN A 113 5.21 5.84 0.49
C GLN A 113 5.05 4.67 -0.50
N ALA A 114 4.07 4.76 -1.41
CA ALA A 114 3.78 3.73 -2.39
C ALA A 114 3.64 4.31 -3.80
N ALA A 115 4.24 3.64 -4.78
CA ALA A 115 3.99 3.87 -6.19
C ALA A 115 3.53 2.57 -6.85
N GLY A 116 2.29 2.51 -7.31
CA GLY A 116 1.77 1.43 -8.14
C GLY A 116 0.37 0.99 -7.73
N VAL A 117 0.11 -0.32 -7.71
CA VAL A 117 -1.25 -0.86 -7.68
C VAL A 117 -1.45 -1.77 -6.48
N GLY A 118 -2.38 -1.44 -5.61
CA GLY A 118 -2.77 -2.33 -4.53
C GLY A 118 -1.68 -2.63 -3.50
N ASN A 119 -0.81 -1.65 -3.22
CA ASN A 119 0.15 -1.78 -2.12
C ASN A 119 -0.54 -1.48 -0.78
N ILE A 120 -0.24 -2.26 0.24
CA ILE A 120 -0.79 -2.12 1.60
C ILE A 120 0.35 -1.81 2.56
N GLN A 121 0.31 -0.68 3.28
CA GLN A 121 1.41 -0.27 4.16
C GLN A 121 0.90 0.15 5.54
N ARG A 122 1.51 -0.38 6.60
CA ARG A 122 1.15 -0.07 7.98
C ARG A 122 2.37 0.29 8.83
N ASN A 123 2.29 1.36 9.61
CA ASN A 123 3.19 1.59 10.73
C ASN A 123 2.36 1.70 12.00
N SER A 124 2.78 1.01 13.06
CA SER A 124 2.20 1.14 14.37
C SER A 124 3.28 1.33 15.43
N ALA A 125 2.99 2.20 16.39
CA ALA A 125 3.86 2.50 17.50
C ALA A 125 3.02 2.66 18.76
N GLN A 126 3.41 1.97 19.83
CA GLN A 126 2.80 2.11 21.14
C GLN A 126 3.87 2.40 22.19
N ILE A 127 3.71 3.49 22.93
CA ILE A 127 4.64 3.91 23.98
C ILE A 127 3.83 4.14 25.26
N GLY A 128 4.08 3.37 26.31
CA GLY A 128 3.39 3.62 27.58
C GLY A 128 3.55 2.52 28.62
N THR A 129 3.16 2.85 29.85
CA THR A 129 3.36 2.02 31.06
C THR A 129 2.28 0.96 31.28
N GLY A 130 1.22 0.95 30.45
CA GLY A 130 0.09 0.02 30.57
C GLY A 130 0.42 -1.45 30.24
N VAL A 131 -0.35 -2.38 30.82
CA VAL A 131 -0.32 -3.80 30.46
C VAL A 131 -1.30 -4.01 29.29
N LEU A 132 -0.77 -4.34 28.12
CA LEU A 132 -1.54 -4.84 26.98
C LEU A 132 -0.93 -6.15 26.50
N GLY A 133 -1.77 -7.06 26.00
CA GLY A 133 -1.35 -8.33 25.40
C GLY A 133 -0.61 -8.09 24.08
N VAL A 134 0.71 -7.90 24.16
CA VAL A 134 1.61 -7.56 23.05
C VAL A 134 1.52 -8.54 21.88
N ALA A 135 1.36 -9.84 22.15
CA ALA A 135 1.34 -10.87 21.11
C ALA A 135 0.12 -10.76 20.16
N LEU A 136 -1.03 -10.32 20.67
CA LEU A 136 -2.27 -10.26 19.88
C LEU A 136 -2.25 -9.09 18.87
N LEU A 137 -1.49 -8.03 19.17
CA LEU A 137 -1.42 -6.83 18.32
C LEU A 137 -0.48 -7.06 17.14
N SER A 138 0.73 -7.60 17.37
CA SER A 138 1.67 -7.93 16.29
C SER A 138 1.11 -9.01 15.35
N ASP A 139 0.48 -10.04 15.92
CA ASP A 139 -0.09 -11.13 15.12
C ASP A 139 -1.32 -10.66 14.34
N GLY A 140 -2.15 -9.78 14.92
CA GLY A 140 -3.27 -9.15 14.22
C GLY A 140 -2.84 -8.22 13.09
N GLU A 141 -1.78 -7.43 13.28
CA GLU A 141 -1.20 -6.56 12.25
C GLU A 141 -0.66 -7.37 11.07
N MET A 142 0.11 -8.43 11.37
CA MET A 142 0.66 -9.32 10.35
C MET A 142 -0.43 -10.15 9.67
N SER A 143 -1.46 -10.59 10.42
CA SER A 143 -2.62 -11.31 9.90
C SER A 143 -3.49 -10.43 9.00
N ALA A 144 -3.74 -9.17 9.36
CA ALA A 144 -4.51 -8.23 8.54
C ALA A 144 -3.83 -7.99 7.19
N VAL A 145 -2.51 -7.81 7.20
CA VAL A 145 -1.70 -7.72 5.98
C VAL A 145 -1.75 -9.01 5.16
N THR A 146 -1.65 -10.18 5.80
CA THR A 146 -1.68 -11.49 5.13
C THR A 146 -3.06 -11.80 4.52
N ALA A 147 -4.15 -11.51 5.24
CA ALA A 147 -5.53 -11.69 4.77
C ALA A 147 -5.82 -10.83 3.53
N ALA A 148 -5.32 -9.60 3.50
CA ALA A 148 -5.46 -8.73 2.34
C ALA A 148 -4.65 -9.22 1.12
N ASN A 149 -3.50 -9.86 1.32
CA ASN A 149 -2.69 -10.42 0.23
C ASN A 149 -3.21 -11.78 -0.30
N GLY A 150 -3.86 -12.57 0.55
CA GLY A 150 -4.28 -13.94 0.24
C GLY A 150 -5.26 -14.06 -0.93
N GLY A 151 -5.89 -12.95 -1.36
CA GLY A 151 -6.86 -12.92 -2.47
C GLY A 151 -6.30 -12.53 -3.84
N MET A 152 -5.04 -12.09 -3.96
CA MET A 152 -4.52 -11.42 -5.17
C MET A 152 -3.34 -12.13 -5.83
N GLY A 153 -3.07 -13.36 -5.40
CA GLY A 153 -2.15 -14.26 -6.09
C GLY A 153 -2.66 -14.49 -7.51
N ASN A 154 -1.88 -14.03 -8.48
CA ASN A 154 -2.14 -14.10 -9.92
C ASN A 154 -3.04 -12.97 -10.41
N GLN A 155 -2.42 -11.88 -10.87
CA GLN A 155 -2.47 -11.38 -12.28
C GLN A 155 -1.88 -9.95 -12.32
N ALA A 156 -0.77 -9.73 -11.60
CA ALA A 156 0.04 -8.52 -11.71
C ALA A 156 0.64 -8.48 -13.12
N GLY A 157 0.33 -7.40 -13.84
CA GLY A 157 0.46 -7.29 -15.30
C GLY A 157 1.84 -7.64 -15.88
N GLN A 158 1.77 -8.08 -17.15
CA GLN A 158 2.89 -8.34 -18.06
C GLN A 158 4.12 -7.47 -17.75
N ALA A 159 5.22 -8.16 -17.40
CA ALA A 159 6.54 -7.60 -17.12
C ALA A 159 6.97 -6.61 -18.21
N GLY A 160 7.30 -5.37 -17.82
CA GLY A 160 7.79 -4.36 -18.77
C GLY A 160 8.19 -3.01 -18.18
N GLY A 161 7.68 -2.64 -16.99
CA GLY A 161 8.02 -1.36 -16.35
C GLY A 161 9.11 -1.44 -15.29
N ILE A 162 9.90 -0.37 -15.15
CA ILE A 162 10.91 -0.18 -14.10
C ILE A 162 10.19 0.00 -12.74
N ARG A 163 10.70 -0.64 -11.70
CA ARG A 163 10.31 -0.37 -10.30
C ARG A 163 11.51 0.15 -9.55
N GLU A 164 11.44 1.39 -9.09
CA GLU A 164 12.53 2.05 -8.38
C GLU A 164 12.04 2.59 -7.05
N VAL A 165 12.85 2.37 -6.02
CA VAL A 165 12.64 2.92 -4.69
C VAL A 165 13.96 3.56 -4.30
N ARG A 166 13.93 4.84 -3.93
CA ARG A 166 15.13 5.58 -3.53
C ARG A 166 14.87 6.46 -2.31
N ILE A 167 15.81 6.43 -1.39
CA ILE A 167 15.93 7.39 -0.29
C ILE A 167 17.25 8.11 -0.51
N ASP A 168 17.20 9.43 -0.55
CA ASP A 168 18.41 10.23 -0.64
C ASP A 168 19.27 10.09 0.64
N GLY A 169 20.60 10.01 0.48
CA GLY A 169 21.53 9.73 1.58
C GLY A 169 21.51 10.76 2.72
N VAL A 170 20.96 11.96 2.47
CA VAL A 170 20.81 13.00 3.49
C VAL A 170 19.37 13.32 3.86
N ALA A 171 18.39 12.52 3.43
CA ALA A 171 16.98 12.71 3.79
C ALA A 171 16.83 12.85 5.32
N PHE A 172 17.16 11.81 6.06
CA PHE A 172 16.99 11.78 7.51
C PHE A 172 18.16 12.37 8.31
N ARG A 173 18.94 13.29 7.73
CA ARG A 173 20.11 13.88 8.39
C ARG A 173 19.70 14.50 9.73
N ASN A 174 20.38 14.12 10.82
CA ASN A 174 20.09 14.57 12.19
C ASN A 174 18.66 14.27 12.69
N ALA A 175 17.94 13.34 12.07
CA ALA A 175 16.67 12.89 12.61
C ALA A 175 16.88 12.05 13.89
N THR A 176 16.04 12.23 14.90
CA THR A 176 16.16 11.55 16.21
C THR A 176 14.81 11.04 16.73
N GLY A 177 14.84 9.97 17.53
CA GLY A 177 13.64 9.34 18.09
C GLY A 177 13.21 8.08 17.33
N LEU A 178 11.90 7.82 17.26
CA LEU A 178 11.34 6.65 16.56
C LEU A 178 11.11 6.98 15.08
N MET A 179 11.58 6.12 14.18
CA MET A 179 11.36 6.24 12.74
C MET A 179 10.93 4.91 12.15
N GLN A 180 9.77 4.90 11.49
CA GLN A 180 9.25 3.76 10.75
C GLN A 180 8.96 4.20 9.31
N VAL A 181 9.50 3.48 8.33
CA VAL A 181 9.36 3.82 6.90
C VAL A 181 9.01 2.56 6.12
N ASN A 182 7.88 2.61 5.42
CA ASN A 182 7.51 1.66 4.38
C ASN A 182 7.58 2.37 3.03
N GLN A 183 8.50 1.95 2.17
CA GLN A 183 8.65 2.51 0.83
C GLN A 183 8.50 1.39 -0.21
N THR A 184 7.53 1.50 -1.12
CA THR A 184 7.26 0.46 -2.13
C THR A 184 7.04 1.05 -3.51
N ALA A 185 7.50 0.33 -4.54
CA ALA A 185 7.15 0.58 -5.93
C ALA A 185 6.79 -0.76 -6.58
N GLY A 186 5.57 -0.92 -7.08
CA GLY A 186 5.10 -2.21 -7.57
C GLY A 186 3.61 -2.43 -7.37
N ALA A 187 3.21 -3.70 -7.48
CA ALA A 187 1.82 -4.09 -7.28
C ALA A 187 1.70 -5.20 -6.24
N GLY A 188 0.71 -5.10 -5.36
CA GLY A 188 0.43 -6.11 -4.33
C GLY A 188 1.52 -6.24 -3.26
N ASN A 189 2.35 -5.22 -3.05
CA ASN A 189 3.28 -5.24 -1.92
C ASN A 189 2.53 -5.02 -0.63
N ALA A 190 2.94 -5.70 0.44
CA ALA A 190 2.36 -5.45 1.74
C ALA A 190 3.43 -5.40 2.82
N THR A 191 3.45 -4.30 3.58
CA THR A 191 4.52 -3.99 4.54
C THR A 191 3.92 -3.50 5.84
N ALA A 192 4.43 -3.99 6.97
CA ALA A 192 4.06 -3.51 8.29
C ALA A 192 5.29 -3.31 9.17
N ASN A 193 5.36 -2.18 9.87
CA ASN A 193 6.28 -1.98 10.99
C ASN A 193 5.46 -1.81 12.27
N SER A 194 5.92 -2.44 13.35
CA SER A 194 5.28 -2.35 14.68
C SER A 194 6.34 -2.07 15.72
N PHE A 195 6.07 -1.14 16.64
CA PHE A 195 6.97 -0.78 17.73
C PHE A 195 6.21 -0.69 19.05
N VAL A 196 6.76 -1.28 20.10
CA VAL A 196 6.19 -1.21 21.45
C VAL A 196 7.28 -0.87 22.44
N LEU A 197 7.11 0.24 23.17
CA LEU A 197 7.96 0.64 24.29
C LEU A 197 7.14 0.63 25.59
N ARG A 198 7.61 -0.16 26.55
CA ARG A 198 7.03 -0.29 27.89
C ARG A 198 8.04 0.16 28.93
N PRO A 199 8.09 1.46 29.23
CA PRO A 199 8.99 1.97 30.22
C PRO A 199 8.51 1.57 31.63
N PRO A 200 9.41 1.48 32.61
CA PRO A 200 9.05 1.24 34.01
C PRO A 200 8.02 2.26 34.50
N ALA A 201 7.17 1.83 35.43
CA ALA A 201 6.20 2.71 36.08
C ALA A 201 6.91 3.94 36.67
N GLY A 202 6.36 5.14 36.41
CA GLY A 202 6.94 6.41 36.87
C GLY A 202 7.90 7.09 35.88
N THR A 203 8.13 6.53 34.69
CA THR A 203 8.85 7.23 33.62
C THR A 203 7.96 8.33 33.01
N LEU A 204 8.44 9.57 32.99
CA LEU A 204 7.77 10.73 32.37
C LEU A 204 8.32 10.97 30.96
N PHE A 205 7.45 11.27 30.01
CA PHE A 205 7.77 11.71 28.65
C PHE A 205 7.00 13.00 28.34
#